data_AF-A0A642PK38-F1
#
_entry.id   AF-A0A642PK38-F1
#
_cell.length_a   1.000
_cell.length_b   1.000
_cell.length_c   1.000
_cell.angle_alpha   90.00
_cell.angle_beta   90.00
_cell.angle_gamma   90.00
#
_symmetry.space_group_name_H-M   'P 1'
#
loop_
_entity.id
_entity.type
_entity.pdbx_description
1 polymer ?
#
loop_
_entity_poly.entity_id
_entity_poly.type
_entity_poly.pdbx_seq_one_letter_code
_entity_poly.pdbx_strand_id
1 'polypeptide(L)'
;MKGWNQDTAHILTIDGAGKCTLDGRGFGGIHIEDCSNIIIRDITFLNFNTYEGVYAPEEPACIYATNISKRKPCRNLYFENLTVKGQSTKSPNSNYRTRYGITVKGYENVCLHNIRMSQVVVQPISITDANTVYISKIRFSESVMQAEVVGHPSIMSLSATDVYIMDCDIDGSHYNEVAISVGKVKQLFLERNHIYKTCGPVIGISNELGADKIFISGNYMHDNMELPKYQWDCTWFTFPGMSKEIIIANNTFVFSSGYFQEFFARSSTSAIERLVNVNNIFVRHNEQNHGIFILSSVHSLISGSNIYNKETVLYSMADNTSPVYFAGNNQGNLAYIQAQGYEAGTAQITDGSAILMDDRPCLTAELAAIHKSVAEYVREFDYKYQTNDRDNTSIGCDNYYSVEFDETADTTDGYDGINRYSNEVFSSAA
;
A
#
# COMPACT_ATOMS: atom_id res chain seq x y z
N MET A 1 -11.75 15.98 -23.48
CA MET A 1 -13.20 15.71 -23.74
C MET A 1 -14.01 16.37 -22.64
N LYS A 2 -15.25 16.81 -22.91
CA LYS A 2 -16.08 17.52 -21.93
C LYS A 2 -17.54 17.05 -21.94
N GLY A 3 -18.11 16.76 -20.78
CA GLY A 3 -19.55 16.56 -20.58
C GLY A 3 -20.15 15.34 -21.27
N TRP A 4 -19.33 14.34 -21.62
CA TRP A 4 -19.77 13.19 -22.40
C TRP A 4 -20.24 12.05 -21.49
N ASN A 5 -21.36 11.39 -21.88
CA ASN A 5 -21.78 10.08 -21.36
C ASN A 5 -22.07 10.00 -19.85
N GLN A 6 -22.48 11.12 -19.24
CA GLN A 6 -22.97 11.10 -17.87
C GLN A 6 -24.30 10.32 -17.79
N ASP A 7 -24.39 9.38 -16.84
CA ASP A 7 -25.57 8.54 -16.58
C ASP A 7 -26.04 7.64 -17.74
N THR A 8 -25.14 7.12 -18.58
CA THR A 8 -25.50 6.13 -19.60
C THR A 8 -24.63 4.87 -19.52
N ALA A 9 -25.02 3.81 -20.24
CA ALA A 9 -24.31 2.53 -20.29
C ALA A 9 -23.23 2.46 -21.38
N HIS A 10 -23.08 3.49 -22.23
CA HIS A 10 -22.07 3.47 -23.28
C HIS A 10 -20.66 3.57 -22.69
N ILE A 11 -19.67 3.06 -23.41
CA ILE A 11 -18.26 3.10 -23.01
C ILE A 11 -17.46 3.77 -24.14
N LEU A 12 -16.54 4.66 -23.79
CA LEU A 12 -15.53 5.14 -24.72
C LEU A 12 -14.18 4.53 -24.35
N THR A 13 -13.58 3.87 -25.33
CA THR A 13 -12.23 3.33 -25.22
C THR A 13 -11.27 4.15 -26.06
N ILE A 14 -10.24 4.70 -25.41
CA ILE A 14 -9.07 5.28 -26.06
C ILE A 14 -7.97 4.21 -26.02
N ASP A 15 -7.75 3.54 -27.15
CA ASP A 15 -6.88 2.38 -27.26
C ASP A 15 -5.65 2.72 -28.12
N GLY A 16 -4.47 2.61 -27.54
CA GLY A 16 -3.20 2.79 -28.24
C GLY A 16 -2.70 1.56 -28.99
N ALA A 17 -3.32 0.41 -28.79
CA ALA A 17 -2.96 -0.91 -29.34
C ALA A 17 -1.48 -1.30 -29.13
N GLY A 18 -0.85 -0.76 -28.09
CA GLY A 18 0.57 -0.93 -27.76
C GLY A 18 1.52 -0.19 -28.70
N LYS A 19 0.97 0.67 -29.57
CA LYS A 19 1.69 1.36 -30.66
C LYS A 19 1.63 2.87 -30.52
N CYS A 20 0.72 3.40 -29.71
CA CYS A 20 0.57 4.83 -29.50
C CYS A 20 1.57 5.35 -28.45
N THR A 21 2.35 6.34 -28.86
CA THR A 21 3.24 7.10 -27.98
C THR A 21 2.85 8.57 -28.04
N LEU A 22 2.51 9.16 -26.90
CA LEU A 22 2.29 10.58 -26.72
C LEU A 22 3.56 11.21 -26.11
N ASP A 23 4.40 11.82 -26.95
CA ASP A 23 5.62 12.53 -26.55
C ASP A 23 5.29 14.02 -26.29
N GLY A 24 5.10 14.36 -25.01
CA GLY A 24 4.58 15.67 -24.62
C GLY A 24 5.54 16.84 -24.85
N ARG A 25 6.87 16.61 -24.82
CA ARG A 25 7.95 17.61 -24.91
C ARG A 25 7.67 18.95 -24.19
N GLY A 26 6.94 18.90 -23.07
CA GLY A 26 6.21 20.07 -22.58
C GLY A 26 4.97 19.64 -21.80
N PHE A 27 3.77 20.04 -22.25
CA PHE A 27 2.53 19.84 -21.48
C PHE A 27 1.84 18.49 -21.76
N GLY A 28 0.96 18.10 -20.82
CA GLY A 28 0.36 16.77 -20.64
C GLY A 28 -0.44 16.18 -21.82
N GLY A 29 -0.94 14.96 -21.61
CA GLY A 29 -1.54 14.12 -22.65
C GLY A 29 -3.06 14.28 -22.77
N ILE A 30 -3.82 13.63 -21.88
CA ILE A 30 -5.27 13.49 -22.02
C ILE A 30 -6.01 14.27 -20.92
N HIS A 31 -6.87 15.21 -21.33
CA HIS A 31 -7.78 15.94 -20.43
C HIS A 31 -9.21 15.41 -20.56
N ILE A 32 -9.81 15.04 -19.43
CA ILE A 32 -11.19 14.55 -19.31
C ILE A 32 -11.92 15.40 -18.28
N GLU A 33 -13.01 16.04 -18.71
CA GLU A 33 -13.80 16.90 -17.85
C GLU A 33 -15.25 16.45 -17.88
N ASP A 34 -15.83 16.17 -16.71
CA ASP A 34 -17.24 15.86 -16.56
C ASP A 34 -17.71 14.68 -17.46
N CYS A 35 -16.88 13.63 -17.63
CA CYS A 35 -17.22 12.46 -18.46
C CYS A 35 -17.40 11.19 -17.61
N SER A 36 -18.08 10.16 -18.13
CA SER A 36 -18.18 8.84 -17.47
C SER A 36 -17.92 7.68 -18.43
N ASN A 37 -17.60 6.52 -17.86
CA ASN A 37 -17.34 5.25 -18.56
C ASN A 37 -16.23 5.38 -19.62
N ILE A 38 -15.04 5.77 -19.17
CA ILE A 38 -13.86 5.93 -20.03
C ILE A 38 -12.86 4.82 -19.71
N ILE A 39 -12.39 4.17 -20.77
CA ILE A 39 -11.25 3.28 -20.75
C ILE A 39 -10.10 3.95 -21.49
N ILE A 40 -8.91 3.99 -20.90
CA ILE A 40 -7.67 4.38 -21.58
C ILE A 40 -6.68 3.24 -21.42
N ARG A 41 -6.22 2.68 -22.54
CA ARG A 41 -5.32 1.53 -22.50
C ARG A 41 -4.26 1.51 -23.57
N ASP A 42 -3.19 0.78 -23.29
CA ASP A 42 -2.14 0.43 -24.25
C ASP A 42 -1.42 1.64 -24.88
N ILE A 43 -1.24 2.71 -24.09
CA ILE A 43 -0.58 3.97 -24.50
C ILE A 43 0.69 4.21 -23.69
N THR A 44 1.73 4.70 -24.37
CA THR A 44 2.94 5.21 -23.74
C THR A 44 2.94 6.74 -23.68
N PHE A 45 3.10 7.31 -22.50
CA PHE A 45 3.26 8.75 -22.27
C PHE A 45 4.74 9.04 -21.97
N LEU A 46 5.39 9.86 -22.81
CA LEU A 46 6.81 10.21 -22.68
C LEU A 46 7.00 11.72 -22.53
N ASN A 47 8.05 12.11 -21.82
CA ASN A 47 8.60 13.48 -21.79
C ASN A 47 7.59 14.59 -21.48
N PHE A 48 6.54 14.30 -20.72
CA PHE A 48 5.65 15.33 -20.20
C PHE A 48 6.32 15.97 -19.00
N ASN A 49 6.41 17.29 -18.94
CA ASN A 49 7.10 18.00 -17.87
C ASN A 49 6.33 19.26 -17.46
N THR A 50 6.72 19.80 -16.33
CA THR A 50 6.26 21.10 -15.85
C THR A 50 7.50 21.95 -15.66
N TYR A 51 7.50 23.16 -16.23
CA TYR A 51 8.64 24.06 -16.15
C TYR A 51 8.59 24.86 -14.84
N GLU A 52 9.66 24.81 -14.06
CA GLU A 52 9.79 25.62 -12.84
C GLU A 52 10.12 27.07 -13.20
N GLY A 53 9.22 27.99 -12.84
CA GLY A 53 9.39 29.44 -13.07
C GLY A 53 8.52 30.03 -14.19
N VAL A 54 7.67 29.24 -14.85
CA VAL A 54 6.60 29.75 -15.73
C VAL A 54 5.27 29.48 -15.04
N TYR A 55 4.29 30.37 -15.20
CA TYR A 55 2.93 30.16 -14.70
C TYR A 55 2.33 28.92 -15.36
N ALA A 56 2.46 27.77 -14.70
CA ALA A 56 1.80 26.53 -15.05
C ALA A 56 0.49 26.44 -14.25
N PRO A 57 -0.58 25.86 -14.81
CA PRO A 57 -1.76 25.51 -14.02
C PRO A 57 -1.37 24.73 -12.77
N GLU A 58 -2.13 24.87 -11.69
CA GLU A 58 -2.02 24.00 -10.52
C GLU A 58 -2.29 22.56 -11.01
N GLU A 59 -1.24 21.72 -11.07
CA GLU A 59 -1.27 20.28 -11.41
C GLU A 59 -1.30 19.87 -12.91
N PRO A 60 -0.29 20.22 -13.74
CA PRO A 60 -0.18 19.65 -15.07
C PRO A 60 0.21 18.17 -14.97
N ALA A 61 -0.66 17.29 -15.47
CA ALA A 61 -0.57 15.83 -15.38
C ALA A 61 -0.53 15.18 -16.77
N CYS A 62 -0.02 13.95 -16.92
CA CYS A 62 -0.09 13.24 -18.21
C CYS A 62 -1.54 12.87 -18.55
N ILE A 63 -2.33 12.53 -17.54
CA ILE A 63 -3.77 12.35 -17.63
C ILE A 63 -4.38 13.18 -16.51
N TYR A 64 -5.30 14.07 -16.87
CA TYR A 64 -6.07 14.88 -15.92
C TYR A 64 -7.56 14.62 -16.13
N ALA A 65 -8.21 14.00 -15.14
CA ALA A 65 -9.63 13.69 -15.16
C ALA A 65 -10.34 14.39 -14.00
N THR A 66 -11.37 15.19 -14.28
CA THR A 66 -12.02 16.00 -13.24
C THR A 66 -13.53 16.09 -13.42
N ASN A 67 -14.26 16.13 -12.31
CA ASN A 67 -15.68 16.44 -12.24
C ASN A 67 -15.85 17.85 -11.63
N ILE A 68 -15.67 18.87 -12.46
CA ILE A 68 -15.73 20.28 -12.04
C ILE A 68 -17.18 20.73 -11.85
N SER A 69 -18.09 20.25 -12.71
CA SER A 69 -19.46 20.74 -12.70
C SER A 69 -20.21 20.38 -11.41
N LYS A 70 -19.88 19.24 -10.77
CA LYS A 70 -20.54 18.67 -9.60
C LYS A 70 -22.06 18.53 -9.73
N ARG A 71 -22.63 18.71 -10.94
CA ARG A 71 -24.07 18.64 -11.20
C ARG A 71 -24.55 17.19 -11.23
N LYS A 72 -23.67 16.29 -11.68
CA LYS A 72 -23.89 14.85 -11.75
C LYS A 72 -22.60 14.14 -11.33
N PRO A 73 -22.70 12.97 -10.67
CA PRO A 73 -21.52 12.18 -10.37
C PRO A 73 -20.89 11.67 -11.67
N CYS A 74 -19.57 11.81 -11.80
CA CYS A 74 -18.82 11.14 -12.86
C CYS A 74 -18.43 9.75 -12.39
N ARG A 75 -18.52 8.76 -13.28
CA ARG A 75 -18.36 7.34 -12.94
C ARG A 75 -17.38 6.66 -13.87
N ASN A 76 -16.73 5.62 -13.36
CA ASN A 76 -16.02 4.60 -14.12
C ASN A 76 -14.90 5.15 -15.01
N LEU A 77 -13.72 5.30 -14.42
CA LEU A 77 -12.46 5.44 -15.14
C LEU A 77 -11.64 4.17 -15.00
N TYR A 78 -11.18 3.61 -16.13
CA TYR A 78 -10.32 2.44 -16.17
C TYR A 78 -9.06 2.75 -16.98
N PHE A 79 -7.91 2.60 -16.35
CA PHE A 79 -6.59 2.81 -16.95
C PHE A 79 -5.83 1.48 -16.96
N GLU A 80 -5.40 1.02 -18.13
CA GLU A 80 -4.82 -0.32 -18.30
C GLU A 80 -3.59 -0.32 -19.19
N ASN A 81 -2.56 -1.09 -18.82
CA ASN A 81 -1.38 -1.31 -19.65
C ASN A 81 -0.73 0.00 -20.15
N LEU A 82 -0.62 0.97 -19.24
CA LEU A 82 -0.01 2.26 -19.55
C LEU A 82 1.47 2.26 -19.19
N THR A 83 2.28 2.96 -19.98
CA THR A 83 3.64 3.32 -19.59
C THR A 83 3.75 4.82 -19.46
N VAL A 84 4.15 5.29 -18.27
CA VAL A 84 4.29 6.70 -17.94
C VAL A 84 5.76 6.98 -17.61
N LYS A 85 6.43 7.71 -18.49
CA LYS A 85 7.83 8.10 -18.31
C LYS A 85 7.96 9.62 -18.37
N GLY A 86 8.08 10.22 -17.20
CA GLY A 86 8.30 11.65 -17.04
C GLY A 86 9.74 12.06 -17.35
N GLN A 87 10.15 13.16 -16.75
CA GLN A 87 11.47 13.75 -16.76
C GLN A 87 11.84 14.14 -15.32
N SER A 88 12.96 13.59 -14.87
CA SER A 88 13.59 13.91 -13.59
C SER A 88 15.09 14.01 -13.80
N THR A 89 15.75 15.00 -13.21
CA THR A 89 17.18 15.27 -13.44
C THR A 89 17.92 15.50 -12.14
N LYS A 90 19.14 14.96 -12.04
CA LYS A 90 20.09 15.22 -10.93
C LYS A 90 20.74 16.61 -11.04
N SER A 91 20.68 17.27 -12.20
CA SER A 91 21.29 18.58 -12.43
C SER A 91 20.66 19.64 -11.51
N PRO A 92 21.45 20.36 -10.68
CA PRO A 92 20.97 21.47 -9.84
C PRO A 92 20.48 22.66 -10.68
N ASN A 93 20.80 22.70 -11.97
CA ASN A 93 20.48 23.82 -12.86
C ASN A 93 19.30 23.53 -13.80
N SER A 94 18.60 22.40 -13.63
CA SER A 94 17.45 22.06 -14.48
C SER A 94 16.12 22.31 -13.78
N ASN A 95 15.26 23.05 -14.48
CA ASN A 95 13.88 23.35 -14.09
C ASN A 95 12.87 22.40 -14.77
N TYR A 96 13.34 21.36 -15.48
CA TYR A 96 12.47 20.39 -16.13
C TYR A 96 12.15 19.23 -15.20
N ARG A 97 10.91 19.19 -14.71
CA ARG A 97 10.45 18.15 -13.80
C ARG A 97 9.02 17.75 -14.08
N THR A 98 8.75 16.47 -14.03
CA THR A 98 7.40 15.94 -14.11
C THR A 98 6.79 15.85 -12.74
N ARG A 99 5.85 16.74 -12.42
CA ARG A 99 5.24 16.76 -11.08
C ARG A 99 4.16 15.70 -10.93
N TYR A 100 3.18 15.67 -11.82
CA TYR A 100 1.98 14.84 -11.68
C TYR A 100 1.86 13.83 -12.83
N GLY A 101 1.52 12.58 -12.52
CA GLY A 101 1.27 11.52 -13.50
C GLY A 101 -0.21 11.48 -13.88
N ILE A 102 -0.97 10.57 -13.25
CA ILE A 102 -2.41 10.44 -13.41
C ILE A 102 -3.10 11.18 -12.26
N THR A 103 -3.86 12.21 -12.58
CA THR A 103 -4.65 12.99 -11.60
C THR A 103 -6.14 12.83 -11.88
N VAL A 104 -6.90 12.41 -10.87
CA VAL A 104 -8.35 12.20 -10.95
C VAL A 104 -9.06 12.93 -9.79
N LYS A 105 -10.14 13.65 -10.07
CA LYS A 105 -10.91 14.38 -9.05
C LYS A 105 -12.43 14.19 -9.22
N GLY A 106 -13.11 13.74 -8.17
CA GLY A 106 -14.58 13.71 -8.08
C GLY A 106 -15.26 12.60 -8.89
N TYR A 107 -14.68 11.40 -8.92
CA TYR A 107 -15.20 10.24 -9.65
C TYR A 107 -15.62 9.12 -8.70
N GLU A 108 -16.77 8.48 -8.93
CA GLU A 108 -17.20 7.37 -8.07
C GLU A 108 -16.22 6.19 -8.12
N ASN A 109 -15.86 5.70 -9.31
CA ASN A 109 -15.03 4.50 -9.48
C ASN A 109 -13.82 4.79 -10.36
N VAL A 110 -12.62 4.50 -9.84
CA VAL A 110 -11.35 4.70 -10.54
C VAL A 110 -10.51 3.43 -10.41
N CYS A 111 -10.08 2.86 -11.53
CA CYS A 111 -9.29 1.65 -11.56
C CYS A 111 -8.03 1.83 -12.42
N LEU A 112 -6.87 1.49 -11.85
CA LEU A 112 -5.57 1.51 -12.48
C LEU A 112 -5.00 0.08 -12.44
N HIS A 113 -4.70 -0.48 -13.60
CA HIS A 113 -4.23 -1.85 -13.74
C HIS A 113 -3.01 -1.94 -14.65
N ASN A 114 -1.98 -2.68 -14.23
CA ASN A 114 -0.83 -3.01 -15.07
C ASN A 114 -0.14 -1.75 -15.64
N ILE A 115 0.28 -0.81 -14.80
CA ILE A 115 0.90 0.46 -15.23
C ILE A 115 2.36 0.50 -14.77
N ARG A 116 3.24 1.02 -15.63
CA ARG A 116 4.63 1.31 -15.28
C ARG A 116 4.84 2.82 -15.19
N MET A 117 5.32 3.31 -14.06
CA MET A 117 5.58 4.73 -13.83
C MET A 117 7.03 4.98 -13.43
N SER A 118 7.65 6.00 -14.03
CA SER A 118 9.02 6.41 -13.73
C SER A 118 9.22 7.90 -13.97
N GLN A 119 10.17 8.49 -13.27
CA GLN A 119 10.60 9.88 -13.46
C GLN A 119 9.47 10.91 -13.26
N VAL A 120 8.53 10.63 -12.35
CA VAL A 120 7.53 11.58 -11.85
C VAL A 120 7.93 11.90 -10.42
N VAL A 121 8.00 13.18 -10.03
CA VAL A 121 8.73 13.60 -8.81
C VAL A 121 7.87 14.23 -7.73
N VAL A 122 6.55 14.36 -7.93
CA VAL A 122 5.63 14.86 -6.89
C VAL A 122 4.54 13.84 -6.57
N GLN A 123 3.65 13.56 -7.53
CA GLN A 123 2.53 12.61 -7.38
C GLN A 123 2.29 11.84 -8.69
N PRO A 124 2.95 10.68 -8.88
CA PRO A 124 2.64 9.74 -9.95
C PRO A 124 1.15 9.41 -10.06
N ILE A 125 0.47 9.17 -8.94
CA ILE A 125 -0.97 8.95 -8.88
C ILE A 125 -1.57 9.89 -7.83
N SER A 126 -2.55 10.68 -8.25
CA SER A 126 -3.31 11.58 -7.38
C SER A 126 -4.80 11.38 -7.65
N ILE A 127 -5.54 10.89 -6.65
CA ILE A 127 -6.99 10.64 -6.78
C ILE A 127 -7.69 11.31 -5.61
N THR A 128 -8.57 12.28 -5.87
CA THR A 128 -9.31 13.01 -4.85
C THR A 128 -10.80 12.78 -4.97
N ASP A 129 -11.45 12.52 -3.83
CA ASP A 129 -12.91 12.44 -3.69
C ASP A 129 -13.52 11.36 -4.59
N ALA A 130 -13.08 10.13 -4.39
CA ALA A 130 -13.68 8.95 -5.02
C ALA A 130 -14.50 8.08 -4.05
N ASN A 131 -15.36 7.21 -4.58
CA ASN A 131 -15.98 6.18 -3.76
C ASN A 131 -15.04 4.98 -3.66
N THR A 132 -14.60 4.46 -4.81
CA THR A 132 -13.72 3.29 -4.90
C THR A 132 -12.52 3.57 -5.78
N VAL A 133 -11.34 3.26 -5.24
CA VAL A 133 -10.07 3.29 -5.95
C VAL A 133 -9.47 1.90 -5.95
N TYR A 134 -9.23 1.34 -7.14
CA TYR A 134 -8.57 0.06 -7.32
C TYR A 134 -7.25 0.25 -8.04
N ILE A 135 -6.14 -0.10 -7.41
CA ILE A 135 -4.78 0.05 -7.93
C ILE A 135 -4.14 -1.33 -7.90
N SER A 136 -3.76 -1.86 -9.06
CA SER A 136 -3.21 -3.20 -9.16
C SER A 136 -2.11 -3.35 -10.20
N LYS A 137 -1.12 -4.20 -9.91
CA LYS A 137 0.00 -4.50 -10.83
C LYS A 137 0.72 -3.24 -11.31
N ILE A 138 0.91 -2.26 -10.42
CA ILE A 138 1.62 -1.02 -10.74
C ILE A 138 3.08 -1.16 -10.34
N ARG A 139 3.99 -0.80 -11.25
CA ARG A 139 5.42 -0.70 -10.96
C ARG A 139 5.87 0.75 -10.96
N PHE A 140 6.40 1.20 -9.83
CA PHE A 140 7.12 2.46 -9.71
C PHE A 140 8.62 2.18 -9.77
N SER A 141 9.33 2.89 -10.63
CA SER A 141 10.79 2.82 -10.71
C SER A 141 11.42 4.16 -10.37
N GLU A 142 12.74 4.14 -10.07
CA GLU A 142 13.52 5.26 -9.56
C GLU A 142 13.12 6.60 -10.19
N SER A 143 12.76 7.55 -9.33
CA SER A 143 12.48 8.94 -9.69
C SER A 143 13.44 9.83 -8.92
N VAL A 144 14.11 10.75 -9.60
CA VAL A 144 15.09 11.63 -8.95
C VAL A 144 14.39 12.91 -8.50
N MET A 145 14.10 13.02 -7.20
CA MET A 145 13.66 14.26 -6.59
C MET A 145 14.86 14.99 -5.95
N GLN A 146 15.04 16.28 -6.21
CA GLN A 146 15.92 17.11 -5.38
C GLN A 146 15.17 17.60 -4.13
N ALA A 147 15.88 17.67 -3.01
CA ALA A 147 15.38 18.32 -1.81
C ALA A 147 14.97 19.78 -2.11
N GLU A 148 13.99 20.30 -1.37
CA GLU A 148 13.58 21.73 -1.32
C GLU A 148 12.59 22.22 -2.38
N VAL A 149 12.21 21.42 -3.37
CA VAL A 149 11.50 21.97 -4.54
C VAL A 149 9.97 21.96 -4.44
N VAL A 150 9.36 21.02 -3.70
CA VAL A 150 7.90 20.94 -3.53
C VAL A 150 7.57 20.46 -2.12
N GLY A 151 6.58 21.10 -1.48
CA GLY A 151 6.02 20.62 -0.21
C GLY A 151 5.20 19.35 -0.44
N HIS A 152 5.44 18.33 0.37
CA HIS A 152 4.59 17.14 0.51
C HIS A 152 4.53 16.15 -0.69
N PRO A 153 5.67 15.67 -1.24
CA PRO A 153 5.68 14.66 -2.30
C PRO A 153 5.26 13.26 -1.80
N SER A 154 4.46 12.54 -2.61
CA SER A 154 4.08 11.13 -2.37
C SER A 154 3.94 10.34 -3.67
N ILE A 155 4.20 9.04 -3.67
CA ILE A 155 4.00 8.19 -4.86
C ILE A 155 2.51 8.12 -5.21
N MET A 156 1.69 7.95 -4.19
CA MET A 156 0.24 7.98 -4.28
C MET A 156 -0.33 8.97 -3.29
N SER A 157 -1.30 9.77 -3.74
CA SER A 157 -2.16 10.60 -2.90
C SER A 157 -3.61 10.24 -3.19
N LEU A 158 -4.25 9.53 -2.28
CA LEU A 158 -5.55 8.90 -2.50
C LEU A 158 -6.55 9.41 -1.47
N SER A 159 -7.72 9.82 -1.92
CA SER A 159 -8.85 10.17 -1.06
C SER A 159 -10.10 9.49 -1.61
N ALA A 160 -10.51 8.40 -0.96
CA ALA A 160 -11.67 7.61 -1.35
C ALA A 160 -12.30 6.87 -0.16
N THR A 161 -13.53 6.39 -0.33
CA THR A 161 -14.20 5.59 0.71
C THR A 161 -13.59 4.19 0.83
N ASP A 162 -13.36 3.52 -0.30
CA ASP A 162 -12.72 2.22 -0.38
C ASP A 162 -11.47 2.30 -1.27
N VAL A 163 -10.34 1.83 -0.75
CA VAL A 163 -9.04 1.84 -1.44
C VAL A 163 -8.45 0.43 -1.46
N TYR A 164 -8.09 -0.04 -2.64
CA TYR A 164 -7.42 -1.31 -2.86
C TYR A 164 -6.08 -1.03 -3.56
N ILE A 165 -4.98 -1.48 -2.97
CA ILE A 165 -3.63 -1.40 -3.52
C ILE A 165 -3.06 -2.81 -3.47
N MET A 166 -2.96 -3.44 -4.64
CA MET A 166 -2.69 -4.86 -4.75
C MET A 166 -1.57 -5.17 -5.75
N ASP A 167 -0.73 -6.16 -5.46
CA ASP A 167 0.23 -6.70 -6.43
C ASP A 167 1.16 -5.62 -7.03
N CYS A 168 1.46 -4.55 -6.29
CA CYS A 168 2.30 -3.45 -6.75
C CYS A 168 3.76 -3.60 -6.31
N ASP A 169 4.64 -3.04 -7.12
CA ASP A 169 6.09 -2.99 -6.95
C ASP A 169 6.49 -1.52 -6.80
N ILE A 170 6.71 -1.09 -5.56
CA ILE A 170 6.75 0.32 -5.15
C ILE A 170 8.14 0.67 -4.64
N ASP A 171 8.94 1.25 -5.53
CA ASP A 171 10.19 1.94 -5.16
C ASP A 171 9.88 3.32 -4.56
N GLY A 172 9.95 3.38 -3.23
CA GLY A 172 9.78 4.56 -2.38
C GLY A 172 10.86 5.62 -2.50
N SER A 173 11.93 5.34 -3.24
CA SER A 173 13.13 6.18 -3.20
C SER A 173 12.82 7.62 -3.65
N HIS A 174 13.37 8.57 -2.90
CA HIS A 174 13.29 10.01 -3.15
C HIS A 174 11.94 10.68 -2.85
N TYR A 175 10.93 9.96 -2.35
CA TYR A 175 9.68 10.54 -1.82
C TYR A 175 9.81 10.76 -0.32
N ASN A 176 10.04 12.03 0.04
CA ASN A 176 10.62 12.38 1.34
C ASN A 176 9.63 12.63 2.48
N GLU A 177 8.32 12.60 2.23
CA GLU A 177 7.33 12.79 3.30
C GLU A 177 6.53 11.52 3.58
N VAL A 178 5.75 11.04 2.63
CA VAL A 178 4.98 9.80 2.79
C VAL A 178 4.91 9.12 1.43
N ALA A 179 5.15 7.81 1.36
CA ALA A 179 5.10 7.12 0.08
C ALA A 179 3.65 7.01 -0.43
N ILE A 180 2.73 6.60 0.44
CA ILE A 180 1.31 6.47 0.12
C ILE A 180 0.49 7.29 1.12
N SER A 181 -0.18 8.35 0.68
CA SER A 181 -1.13 9.10 1.49
C SER A 181 -2.54 8.63 1.19
N VAL A 182 -3.31 8.28 2.23
CA VAL A 182 -4.71 7.86 2.11
C VAL A 182 -5.59 8.71 3.02
N GLY A 183 -6.64 9.30 2.46
CA GLY A 183 -7.62 10.14 3.16
C GLY A 183 -9.06 9.64 3.00
N LYS A 184 -9.93 9.99 3.97
CA LYS A 184 -11.39 9.71 3.95
C LYS A 184 -11.80 8.22 3.86
N VAL A 185 -10.86 7.32 4.12
CA VAL A 185 -11.04 5.89 3.92
C VAL A 185 -11.89 5.25 5.01
N LYS A 186 -12.91 4.50 4.60
CA LYS A 186 -13.63 3.54 5.46
C LYS A 186 -13.00 2.16 5.36
N GLN A 187 -12.58 1.75 4.17
CA GLN A 187 -11.92 0.46 3.95
C GLN A 187 -10.63 0.59 3.15
N LEU A 188 -9.53 0.08 3.69
CA LEU A 188 -8.24 0.01 3.02
C LEU A 188 -7.78 -1.44 2.91
N PHE A 189 -7.42 -1.87 1.70
CA PHE A 189 -6.82 -3.17 1.42
C PHE A 189 -5.45 -2.94 0.77
N LEU A 190 -4.38 -3.27 1.49
CA LEU A 190 -3.00 -3.22 1.04
C LEU A 190 -2.48 -4.66 0.96
N GLU A 191 -2.47 -5.24 -0.24
CA GLU A 191 -2.28 -6.68 -0.40
C GLU A 191 -1.19 -7.07 -1.41
N ARG A 192 -0.33 -8.03 -1.04
CA ARG A 192 0.68 -8.61 -1.94
C ARG A 192 1.57 -7.58 -2.64
N ASN A 193 1.88 -6.47 -1.97
CA ASN A 193 2.77 -5.46 -2.51
C ASN A 193 4.21 -5.71 -2.08
N HIS A 194 5.14 -5.31 -2.93
CA HIS A 194 6.55 -5.15 -2.61
C HIS A 194 6.84 -3.65 -2.47
N ILE A 195 7.16 -3.18 -1.25
CA ILE A 195 7.34 -1.74 -0.97
C ILE A 195 8.69 -1.51 -0.28
N TYR A 196 9.56 -0.73 -0.90
CA TYR A 196 10.92 -0.59 -0.42
C TYR A 196 11.50 0.80 -0.61
N LYS A 197 12.56 1.14 0.14
CA LYS A 197 13.33 2.39 0.00
C LYS A 197 12.55 3.67 0.21
N THR A 198 11.45 3.66 0.98
CA THR A 198 10.74 4.90 1.30
C THR A 198 11.60 5.85 2.14
N CYS A 199 11.58 7.15 1.83
CA CYS A 199 12.33 8.18 2.58
C CYS A 199 11.46 8.89 3.65
N GLY A 200 10.22 8.46 3.81
CA GLY A 200 9.26 8.86 4.83
C GLY A 200 8.29 7.70 5.09
N PRO A 201 7.31 7.85 6.01
CA PRO A 201 6.30 6.84 6.27
C PRO A 201 5.83 6.08 5.03
N VAL A 202 5.72 4.76 5.16
CA VAL A 202 5.28 3.89 4.06
C VAL A 202 3.86 4.27 3.66
N ILE A 203 2.98 4.38 4.65
CA ILE A 203 1.61 4.81 4.43
C ILE A 203 1.10 5.69 5.56
N GLY A 204 0.51 6.82 5.18
CA GLY A 204 -0.17 7.74 6.08
C GLY A 204 -1.68 7.66 5.88
N ILE A 205 -2.41 7.20 6.90
CA ILE A 205 -3.88 7.08 6.83
C ILE A 205 -4.52 8.18 7.67
N SER A 206 -5.17 9.13 7.00
CA SER A 206 -5.79 10.29 7.62
C SER A 206 -7.33 10.24 7.48
N ASN A 207 -8.00 9.91 8.57
CA ASN A 207 -9.46 10.00 8.63
C ASN A 207 -9.92 10.32 10.06
N GLU A 208 -10.47 11.52 10.25
CA GLU A 208 -11.03 11.95 11.54
C GLU A 208 -12.27 11.14 11.94
N LEU A 209 -13.03 10.64 10.96
CA LEU A 209 -14.24 9.84 11.19
C LEU A 209 -13.94 8.37 11.48
N GLY A 210 -12.67 7.96 11.37
CA GLY A 210 -12.28 6.57 11.58
C GLY A 210 -12.46 5.66 10.38
N ALA A 211 -12.03 4.40 10.51
CA ALA A 211 -12.12 3.38 9.46
C ALA A 211 -12.91 2.16 9.95
N ASP A 212 -13.71 1.57 9.06
CA ASP A 212 -14.41 0.31 9.32
C ASP A 212 -13.45 -0.88 9.21
N LYS A 213 -12.52 -0.85 8.24
CA LYS A 213 -11.56 -1.94 8.04
C LYS A 213 -10.24 -1.47 7.43
N ILE A 214 -9.13 -1.88 8.02
CA ILE A 214 -7.80 -1.78 7.42
C ILE A 214 -7.23 -3.19 7.33
N PHE A 215 -6.94 -3.65 6.12
CA PHE A 215 -6.39 -4.99 5.85
C PHE A 215 -5.04 -4.86 5.16
N ILE A 216 -3.99 -5.29 5.85
CA ILE A 216 -2.60 -5.27 5.38
C ILE A 216 -2.13 -6.71 5.31
N SER A 217 -2.04 -7.28 4.11
CA SER A 217 -1.73 -8.71 3.99
C SER A 217 -0.85 -9.13 2.83
N GLY A 218 0.04 -10.09 3.04
CA GLY A 218 0.87 -10.63 1.96
C GLY A 218 1.96 -9.68 1.48
N ASN A 219 2.24 -8.57 2.17
CA ASN A 219 3.20 -7.59 1.68
C ASN A 219 4.63 -7.95 2.08
N TYR A 220 5.58 -7.66 1.20
CA TYR A 220 7.00 -7.62 1.51
C TYR A 220 7.47 -6.16 1.59
N MET A 221 7.98 -5.75 2.74
CA MET A 221 8.47 -4.38 2.93
C MET A 221 9.84 -4.37 3.58
N HIS A 222 10.80 -3.70 2.96
CA HIS A 222 12.18 -3.67 3.42
C HIS A 222 12.90 -2.38 3.01
N ASP A 223 14.00 -2.05 3.69
CA ASP A 223 14.84 -0.89 3.36
C ASP A 223 14.07 0.44 3.36
N ASN A 224 12.94 0.47 4.04
CA ASN A 224 12.18 1.69 4.25
C ASN A 224 12.83 2.47 5.37
N MET A 225 12.74 3.80 5.30
CA MET A 225 13.22 4.70 6.35
C MET A 225 14.72 4.59 6.66
N GLU A 226 15.55 4.18 5.70
CA GLU A 226 17.00 4.15 5.89
C GLU A 226 17.60 5.54 6.11
N LEU A 227 17.07 6.54 5.42
CA LEU A 227 17.52 7.95 5.49
C LEU A 227 16.32 8.90 5.46
N PRO A 228 15.50 8.94 6.52
CA PRO A 228 14.31 9.77 6.52
C PRO A 228 14.68 11.24 6.51
N LYS A 229 13.99 12.03 5.68
CA LYS A 229 14.23 13.49 5.63
C LYS A 229 13.83 14.17 6.95
N TYR A 230 12.75 13.70 7.57
CA TYR A 230 12.22 14.21 8.82
C TYR A 230 12.52 13.24 9.96
N GLN A 231 13.61 13.48 10.67
CA GLN A 231 14.18 12.55 11.68
C GLN A 231 13.21 12.15 12.81
N TRP A 232 12.16 12.94 13.07
CA TRP A 232 11.15 12.63 14.09
C TRP A 232 10.08 11.63 13.63
N ASP A 233 9.97 11.40 12.32
CA ASP A 233 8.91 10.60 11.74
C ASP A 233 9.41 9.21 11.36
N CYS A 234 9.73 8.38 12.35
CA CYS A 234 10.28 7.03 12.16
C CYS A 234 9.18 5.95 12.13
N THR A 235 8.00 6.25 11.58
CA THR A 235 6.82 5.38 11.64
C THR A 235 6.47 4.89 10.23
N TRP A 236 6.29 3.59 10.04
CA TRP A 236 5.89 3.05 8.73
C TRP A 236 4.41 3.28 8.44
N PHE A 237 3.54 3.04 9.44
CA PHE A 237 2.09 3.17 9.34
C PHE A 237 1.55 4.16 10.37
N THR A 238 0.80 5.16 9.90
CA THR A 238 -0.10 5.93 10.76
C THR A 238 -1.53 5.48 10.51
N PHE A 239 -2.24 5.16 11.59
CA PHE A 239 -3.65 4.77 11.54
C PHE A 239 -4.56 5.99 11.76
N PRO A 240 -5.79 5.98 11.22
CA PRO A 240 -6.74 7.08 11.39
C PRO A 240 -7.25 7.13 12.84
N GLY A 241 -8.27 7.93 13.14
CA GLY A 241 -8.88 7.99 14.47
C GLY A 241 -9.47 6.64 14.95
N MET A 242 -10.78 6.59 15.22
CA MET A 242 -11.39 5.34 15.70
C MET A 242 -11.43 4.28 14.58
N SER A 243 -10.80 3.13 14.76
CA SER A 243 -10.84 2.03 13.77
C SER A 243 -11.58 0.83 14.34
N LYS A 244 -12.59 0.32 13.62
CA LYS A 244 -13.32 -0.88 14.06
C LYS A 244 -12.46 -2.13 13.97
N GLU A 245 -11.77 -2.31 12.84
CA GLU A 245 -10.98 -3.51 12.60
C GLU A 245 -9.69 -3.18 11.84
N ILE A 246 -8.56 -3.58 12.40
CA ILE A 246 -7.27 -3.59 11.71
C ILE A 246 -6.78 -5.04 11.72
N ILE A 247 -6.54 -5.60 10.53
CA ILE A 247 -5.93 -6.92 10.38
C ILE A 247 -4.62 -6.77 9.62
N ILE A 248 -3.55 -7.26 10.23
CA ILE A 248 -2.20 -7.32 9.67
C ILE A 248 -1.82 -8.79 9.62
N ALA A 249 -1.78 -9.38 8.43
CA ALA A 249 -1.64 -10.83 8.28
C ALA A 249 -0.69 -11.25 7.16
N ASN A 250 0.17 -12.24 7.40
CA ASN A 250 1.04 -12.84 6.37
C ASN A 250 1.97 -11.82 5.70
N ASN A 251 2.60 -10.92 6.46
CA ASN A 251 3.54 -9.95 5.90
C ASN A 251 4.97 -10.29 6.32
N THR A 252 5.94 -9.86 5.51
CA THR A 252 7.37 -9.86 5.87
C THR A 252 7.85 -8.42 5.91
N PHE A 253 8.24 -7.96 7.09
CA PHE A 253 8.74 -6.61 7.35
C PHE A 253 10.21 -6.67 7.77
N VAL A 254 11.08 -5.94 7.09
CA VAL A 254 12.51 -5.86 7.39
C VAL A 254 12.89 -4.43 7.71
N PHE A 255 13.15 -4.18 8.99
CA PHE A 255 13.63 -2.89 9.50
C PHE A 255 15.13 -2.75 9.23
N SER A 256 15.48 -1.76 8.41
CA SER A 256 16.83 -1.56 7.88
C SER A 256 17.44 -0.20 8.25
N SER A 257 16.81 0.61 9.10
CA SER A 257 17.40 1.89 9.52
C SER A 257 18.68 1.67 10.34
N GLY A 258 19.79 2.24 9.89
CA GLY A 258 21.04 2.32 10.64
C GLY A 258 21.10 3.52 11.60
N TYR A 259 20.18 4.49 11.46
CA TYR A 259 20.30 5.82 12.07
C TYR A 259 19.32 6.07 13.22
N PHE A 260 18.09 5.58 13.11
CA PHE A 260 17.01 5.85 14.07
C PHE A 260 16.23 4.59 14.42
N GLN A 261 15.53 4.63 15.54
CA GLN A 261 14.58 3.60 15.93
C GLN A 261 13.32 3.65 15.05
N GLU A 262 12.98 2.53 14.43
CA GLU A 262 11.80 2.41 13.57
C GLU A 262 10.58 1.89 14.34
N PHE A 263 9.39 2.30 13.91
CA PHE A 263 8.12 1.78 14.40
C PHE A 263 7.28 1.26 13.25
N PHE A 264 6.76 0.04 13.36
CA PHE A 264 5.77 -0.44 12.40
C PHE A 264 4.55 0.48 12.40
N ALA A 265 3.93 0.67 13.56
CA ALA A 265 2.82 1.58 13.73
C ALA A 265 2.91 2.36 15.04
N ARG A 266 2.73 3.68 14.94
CA ARG A 266 2.73 4.59 16.09
C ARG A 266 1.61 5.61 15.95
N SER A 267 0.68 5.62 16.91
CA SER A 267 -0.38 6.62 17.00
C SER A 267 -0.82 6.83 18.45
N SER A 268 -0.87 8.09 18.89
CA SER A 268 -1.36 8.48 20.22
C SER A 268 -2.86 8.77 20.26
N THR A 269 -3.53 8.81 19.11
CA THR A 269 -4.95 9.21 18.98
C THR A 269 -5.85 8.11 18.42
N SER A 270 -5.27 7.04 17.86
CA SER A 270 -6.03 5.93 17.26
C SER A 270 -6.55 4.97 18.31
N ALA A 271 -7.86 4.96 18.53
CA ALA A 271 -8.55 3.91 19.29
C ALA A 271 -8.96 2.79 18.35
N ILE A 272 -8.59 1.55 18.66
CA ILE A 272 -8.88 0.38 17.82
C ILE A 272 -9.82 -0.55 18.59
N GLU A 273 -10.95 -0.90 17.99
CA GLU A 273 -11.89 -1.86 18.58
C GLU A 273 -11.34 -3.29 18.46
N ARG A 274 -10.87 -3.69 17.29
CA ARG A 274 -10.26 -5.02 17.06
C ARG A 274 -8.95 -4.92 16.27
N LEU A 275 -7.86 -5.37 16.89
CA LEU A 275 -6.55 -5.55 16.23
C LEU A 275 -6.26 -7.05 16.05
N VAL A 276 -6.01 -7.45 14.81
CA VAL A 276 -5.53 -8.79 14.47
C VAL A 276 -4.12 -8.69 13.92
N ASN A 277 -3.17 -9.39 14.53
CA ASN A 277 -1.77 -9.42 14.11
C ASN A 277 -1.28 -10.87 14.04
N VAL A 278 -1.28 -11.47 12.84
CA VAL A 278 -1.01 -12.90 12.71
C VAL A 278 -0.11 -13.23 11.52
N ASN A 279 0.64 -14.32 11.61
CA ASN A 279 1.42 -14.83 10.47
C ASN A 279 2.46 -13.83 9.92
N ASN A 280 2.90 -12.84 10.71
CA ASN A 280 3.86 -11.83 10.26
C ASN A 280 5.30 -12.16 10.68
N ILE A 281 6.26 -11.80 9.84
CA ILE A 281 7.69 -11.79 10.17
C ILE A 281 8.13 -10.34 10.33
N PHE A 282 8.72 -10.02 11.48
CA PHE A 282 9.37 -8.75 11.76
C PHE A 282 10.86 -8.98 11.99
N VAL A 283 11.67 -8.57 11.01
CA VAL A 283 13.13 -8.76 11.00
C VAL A 283 13.81 -7.45 11.29
N ARG A 284 14.82 -7.48 12.17
CA ARG A 284 15.71 -6.35 12.44
C ARG A 284 17.05 -6.60 11.78
N HIS A 285 17.30 -5.91 10.67
CA HIS A 285 18.54 -6.04 9.94
C HIS A 285 19.70 -5.30 10.65
N ASN A 286 19.43 -4.11 11.19
CA ASN A 286 20.45 -3.25 11.79
C ASN A 286 20.42 -3.17 13.33
N GLU A 287 21.46 -2.60 13.92
CA GLU A 287 21.60 -2.50 15.39
C GLU A 287 20.74 -1.39 16.02
N GLN A 288 19.92 -0.65 15.26
CA GLN A 288 18.94 0.26 15.85
C GLN A 288 17.73 -0.50 16.40
N ASN A 289 17.22 -0.07 17.55
CA ASN A 289 16.00 -0.66 18.12
C ASN A 289 14.81 -0.45 17.17
N HIS A 290 13.80 -1.31 17.26
CA HIS A 290 12.51 -1.06 16.61
C HIS A 290 11.38 -1.37 17.61
N GLY A 291 10.22 -0.78 17.39
CA GLY A 291 8.97 -1.16 18.06
C GLY A 291 7.92 -1.55 17.04
N ILE A 292 7.02 -2.46 17.39
CA ILE A 292 5.96 -2.88 16.48
C ILE A 292 4.76 -1.95 16.66
N PHE A 293 4.02 -2.07 17.77
CA PHE A 293 2.82 -1.28 18.01
C PHE A 293 2.97 -0.34 19.19
N ILE A 294 2.83 0.97 18.93
CA ILE A 294 2.64 2.00 19.95
C ILE A 294 1.34 2.73 19.64
N LEU A 295 0.26 2.34 20.30
CA LEU A 295 -1.11 2.75 19.95
C LEU A 295 -1.76 3.50 21.12
N SER A 296 -2.90 4.14 20.87
CA SER A 296 -3.64 4.84 21.92
C SER A 296 -4.34 3.82 22.83
N SER A 297 -5.31 3.10 22.27
CA SER A 297 -6.06 2.05 22.97
C SER A 297 -6.48 0.93 22.01
N VAL A 298 -6.56 -0.29 22.53
CA VAL A 298 -7.01 -1.50 21.81
C VAL A 298 -7.99 -2.24 22.71
N HIS A 299 -9.20 -2.49 22.20
CA HIS A 299 -10.25 -3.16 22.97
C HIS A 299 -10.17 -4.69 22.87
N SER A 300 -9.81 -5.20 21.71
CA SER A 300 -9.63 -6.63 21.45
C SER A 300 -8.37 -6.87 20.63
N LEU A 301 -7.53 -7.80 21.09
CA LEU A 301 -6.32 -8.23 20.40
C LEU A 301 -6.40 -9.73 20.09
N ILE A 302 -6.28 -10.07 18.81
CA ILE A 302 -6.04 -11.44 18.34
C ILE A 302 -4.65 -11.45 17.73
N SER A 303 -3.72 -12.14 18.37
CA SER A 303 -2.36 -12.21 17.87
C SER A 303 -1.80 -13.61 17.94
N GLY A 304 -0.96 -13.97 16.97
CA GLY A 304 -0.33 -15.28 16.98
C GLY A 304 0.38 -15.68 15.70
N SER A 305 1.21 -16.70 15.82
CA SER A 305 2.09 -17.21 14.76
C SER A 305 2.86 -16.08 14.08
N ASN A 306 3.43 -15.18 14.88
CA ASN A 306 4.37 -14.16 14.41
C ASN A 306 5.81 -14.60 14.69
N ILE A 307 6.76 -14.04 13.94
CA ILE A 307 8.20 -14.14 14.21
C ILE A 307 8.73 -12.73 14.50
N TYR A 308 9.32 -12.55 15.68
CA TYR A 308 10.01 -11.33 16.05
C TYR A 308 11.52 -11.59 16.16
N ASN A 309 12.32 -10.86 15.38
CA ASN A 309 13.77 -10.94 15.45
C ASN A 309 14.34 -9.91 16.44
N LYS A 310 15.17 -10.39 17.38
CA LYS A 310 15.77 -9.62 18.49
C LYS A 310 14.72 -9.10 19.49
N GLU A 311 15.21 -8.50 20.58
CA GLU A 311 14.35 -7.84 21.58
C GLU A 311 13.70 -6.59 20.99
N THR A 312 12.37 -6.46 21.17
CA THR A 312 11.57 -5.35 20.65
C THR A 312 10.35 -5.08 21.54
N VAL A 313 9.85 -3.86 21.49
CA VAL A 313 8.54 -3.51 22.04
C VAL A 313 7.47 -4.05 21.09
N LEU A 314 6.65 -4.99 21.57
CA LEU A 314 5.60 -5.61 20.77
C LEU A 314 4.34 -4.76 20.80
N TYR A 315 3.86 -4.46 22.00
CA TYR A 315 2.61 -3.76 22.21
C TYR A 315 2.74 -2.75 23.35
N SER A 316 2.57 -1.47 23.03
CA SER A 316 2.49 -0.38 23.98
C SER A 316 1.19 0.39 23.75
N MET A 317 0.36 0.48 24.78
CA MET A 317 -0.86 1.30 24.75
C MET A 317 -0.64 2.54 25.61
N ALA A 318 -0.90 3.72 25.06
CA ALA A 318 -0.76 4.98 25.76
C ALA A 318 -1.83 5.17 26.84
N ASP A 319 -3.04 4.66 26.60
CA ASP A 319 -4.15 4.67 27.54
C ASP A 319 -4.07 3.47 28.49
N ASN A 320 -3.84 3.73 29.78
CA ASN A 320 -3.77 2.69 30.81
C ASN A 320 -5.15 2.12 31.21
N THR A 321 -6.23 2.67 30.66
CA THR A 321 -7.60 2.16 30.79
C THR A 321 -8.03 1.30 29.61
N SER A 322 -7.17 1.14 28.60
CA SER A 322 -7.37 0.25 27.47
C SER A 322 -7.62 -1.19 27.95
N PRO A 323 -8.67 -1.90 27.45
CA PRO A 323 -8.93 -3.29 27.84
C PRO A 323 -7.74 -4.23 27.60
N VAL A 324 -7.02 -4.02 26.51
CA VAL A 324 -5.70 -4.61 26.29
C VAL A 324 -4.66 -3.61 26.78
N TYR A 325 -3.94 -3.92 27.85
CA TYR A 325 -2.88 -3.06 28.40
C TYR A 325 -1.73 -3.88 29.00
N PHE A 326 -0.50 -3.46 28.68
CA PHE A 326 0.73 -4.05 29.22
C PHE A 326 1.57 -2.97 29.90
N ALA A 327 1.86 -3.16 31.18
CA ALA A 327 2.58 -2.17 31.99
C ALA A 327 4.10 -2.33 31.88
N GLY A 328 4.81 -1.20 31.66
CA GLY A 328 6.27 -1.12 31.75
C GLY A 328 6.99 -2.17 30.90
N ASN A 329 7.87 -2.95 31.54
CA ASN A 329 8.70 -3.95 30.85
C ASN A 329 7.90 -5.11 30.24
N ASN A 330 6.61 -5.26 30.56
CA ASN A 330 5.77 -6.30 29.97
C ASN A 330 5.39 -6.01 28.50
N GLN A 331 5.58 -4.77 28.02
CA GLN A 331 5.27 -4.37 26.64
C GLN A 331 6.10 -5.08 25.56
N GLY A 332 7.30 -5.56 25.93
CA GLY A 332 8.18 -6.36 25.06
C GLY A 332 8.35 -7.81 25.51
N ASN A 333 7.65 -8.24 26.56
CA ASN A 333 7.82 -9.58 27.12
C ASN A 333 6.83 -10.57 26.48
N LEU A 334 7.29 -11.27 25.45
CA LEU A 334 6.48 -12.25 24.71
C LEU A 334 5.87 -13.31 25.65
N ALA A 335 6.66 -13.88 26.57
CA ALA A 335 6.19 -14.93 27.48
C ALA A 335 5.07 -14.42 28.40
N TYR A 336 5.15 -13.18 28.87
CA TYR A 336 4.09 -12.56 29.66
C TYR A 336 2.81 -12.38 28.83
N ILE A 337 2.93 -11.85 27.61
CA ILE A 337 1.79 -11.60 26.72
C ILE A 337 1.10 -12.92 26.34
N GLN A 338 1.86 -13.97 26.08
CA GLN A 338 1.35 -15.33 25.84
C GLN A 338 0.63 -15.89 27.07
N ALA A 339 1.20 -15.72 28.27
CA ALA A 339 0.57 -16.18 29.51
C ALA A 339 -0.75 -15.46 29.83
N GLN A 340 -0.95 -14.24 29.33
CA GLN A 340 -2.22 -13.52 29.40
C GLN A 340 -3.24 -13.96 28.35
N GLY A 341 -2.85 -14.81 27.39
CA GLY A 341 -3.74 -15.34 26.34
C GLY A 341 -3.90 -14.40 25.13
N TYR A 342 -3.09 -13.36 25.00
CA TYR A 342 -3.19 -12.40 23.89
C TYR A 342 -2.36 -12.79 22.65
N GLU A 343 -1.41 -13.71 22.80
CA GLU A 343 -0.53 -14.18 21.73
C GLU A 343 -0.39 -15.71 21.78
N ALA A 344 -0.46 -16.40 20.65
CA ALA A 344 -0.29 -17.86 20.57
C ALA A 344 0.58 -18.28 19.37
N GLY A 345 1.42 -19.31 19.51
CA GLY A 345 2.21 -19.85 18.38
C GLY A 345 3.35 -18.95 17.86
N THR A 346 3.54 -17.78 18.48
CA THR A 346 4.59 -16.82 18.14
C THR A 346 5.94 -17.18 18.73
N ALA A 347 7.01 -16.89 18.00
CA ALA A 347 8.38 -17.03 18.48
C ALA A 347 9.17 -15.73 18.40
N GLN A 348 10.09 -15.56 19.35
CA GLN A 348 11.09 -14.51 19.34
C GLN A 348 12.46 -15.14 19.19
N ILE A 349 13.20 -14.74 18.15
CA ILE A 349 14.50 -15.32 17.78
C ILE A 349 15.58 -14.27 18.00
N THR A 350 16.45 -14.51 19.00
CA THR A 350 17.43 -13.53 19.52
C THR A 350 18.88 -14.03 19.48
N ASP A 351 19.10 -15.27 19.02
CA ASP A 351 20.39 -15.95 19.00
C ASP A 351 21.31 -15.54 17.83
N GLY A 352 20.83 -14.66 16.95
CA GLY A 352 21.55 -14.23 15.75
C GLY A 352 21.40 -15.16 14.56
N SER A 353 20.56 -16.19 14.65
CA SER A 353 20.25 -17.08 13.53
C SER A 353 19.60 -16.34 12.37
N ALA A 354 19.89 -16.80 11.14
CA ALA A 354 19.23 -16.30 9.94
C ALA A 354 17.73 -16.63 9.97
N ILE A 355 16.90 -15.61 9.79
CA ILE A 355 15.43 -15.75 9.82
C ILE A 355 14.88 -16.02 8.43
N LEU A 356 15.37 -15.26 7.45
CA LEU A 356 14.93 -15.32 6.06
C LEU A 356 15.97 -16.05 5.21
N MET A 357 15.52 -16.55 4.06
CA MET A 357 16.41 -17.02 3.00
C MET A 357 17.15 -15.83 2.36
N ASP A 358 18.38 -16.05 1.89
CA ASP A 358 19.18 -14.98 1.26
C ASP A 358 18.57 -14.44 -0.05
N ASP A 359 17.79 -15.26 -0.74
CA ASP A 359 17.27 -14.99 -2.08
C ASP A 359 15.76 -14.69 -2.13
N ARG A 360 15.05 -14.77 -0.99
CA ARG A 360 13.61 -14.58 -0.93
C ARG A 360 13.10 -14.22 0.47
N PRO A 361 11.97 -13.50 0.58
CA PRO A 361 11.43 -13.03 1.85
C PRO A 361 10.60 -14.08 2.60
N CYS A 362 10.96 -15.37 2.48
CA CYS A 362 10.38 -16.47 3.26
C CYS A 362 11.33 -16.92 4.37
N LEU A 363 10.78 -17.61 5.37
CA LEU A 363 11.56 -18.23 6.44
C LEU A 363 12.61 -19.20 5.91
N THR A 364 13.70 -19.39 6.66
CA THR A 364 14.59 -20.53 6.43
C THR A 364 13.84 -21.86 6.55
N ALA A 365 14.34 -22.90 5.89
CA ALA A 365 13.69 -24.22 5.86
C ALA A 365 13.41 -24.79 7.27
N GLU A 366 14.36 -24.59 8.19
CA GLU A 366 14.25 -25.04 9.58
C GLU A 366 13.13 -24.32 10.33
N LEU A 367 13.07 -22.99 10.21
CA LEU A 367 12.02 -22.20 10.85
C LEU A 367 10.66 -22.45 10.21
N ALA A 368 10.58 -22.57 8.89
CA ALA A 368 9.35 -22.86 8.15
C ALA A 368 8.73 -24.23 8.50
N ALA A 369 9.56 -25.20 8.90
CA ALA A 369 9.10 -26.52 9.32
C ALA A 369 8.40 -26.48 10.69
N ILE A 370 8.85 -25.58 11.58
CA ILE A 370 8.38 -25.49 12.97
C ILE A 370 7.26 -24.46 13.13
N HIS A 371 7.37 -23.33 12.42
CA HIS A 371 6.50 -22.18 12.59
C HIS A 371 5.51 -22.09 11.43
N LYS A 372 4.31 -22.61 11.68
CA LYS A 372 3.19 -22.62 10.73
C LYS A 372 2.27 -21.43 10.92
N SER A 373 1.66 -21.01 9.82
CA SER A 373 0.65 -19.96 9.82
C SER A 373 -0.67 -20.43 10.45
N VAL A 374 -1.41 -19.49 11.03
CA VAL A 374 -2.82 -19.68 11.40
C VAL A 374 -3.65 -19.79 10.10
N ALA A 375 -4.12 -20.99 9.81
CA ALA A 375 -4.80 -21.34 8.55
C ALA A 375 -5.99 -20.45 8.19
N GLU A 376 -6.75 -19.97 9.18
CA GLU A 376 -7.89 -19.06 8.98
C GLU A 376 -7.49 -17.76 8.25
N TYR A 377 -6.25 -17.30 8.46
CA TYR A 377 -5.74 -16.06 7.90
C TYR A 377 -4.86 -16.29 6.67
N VAL A 378 -4.62 -17.54 6.25
CA VAL A 378 -3.83 -17.85 5.05
C VAL A 378 -4.65 -17.54 3.81
N ARG A 379 -4.11 -16.65 2.96
CA ARG A 379 -4.67 -16.35 1.64
C ARG A 379 -4.40 -17.50 0.67
N GLU A 380 -5.23 -17.61 -0.35
CA GLU A 380 -5.05 -18.59 -1.42
C GLU A 380 -3.70 -18.43 -2.14
N PHE A 381 -3.34 -17.18 -2.42
CA PHE A 381 -2.09 -16.84 -3.11
C PHE A 381 -1.13 -16.07 -2.21
N ASP A 382 0.16 -16.40 -2.31
CA ASP A 382 1.26 -15.65 -1.71
C ASP A 382 1.68 -14.44 -2.56
N TYR A 383 2.70 -13.70 -2.14
CA TYR A 383 3.15 -12.50 -2.84
C TYR A 383 3.73 -12.77 -4.25
N LYS A 384 4.16 -14.00 -4.54
CA LYS A 384 4.64 -14.44 -5.86
C LYS A 384 3.51 -14.98 -6.73
N TYR A 385 2.28 -14.96 -6.24
CA TYR A 385 1.12 -15.54 -6.90
C TYR A 385 1.19 -17.07 -6.99
N GLN A 386 1.86 -17.72 -6.04
CA GLN A 386 1.88 -19.17 -5.88
C GLN A 386 0.77 -19.60 -4.91
N THR A 387 0.23 -20.80 -5.11
CA THR A 387 -0.87 -21.31 -4.28
C THR A 387 -0.36 -21.80 -2.94
N ASN A 388 -1.11 -21.44 -1.89
CA ASN A 388 -0.83 -21.84 -0.53
C ASN A 388 -1.57 -23.13 -0.16
N ASP A 389 -0.82 -24.10 0.37
CA ASP A 389 -1.39 -25.17 1.17
C ASP A 389 -1.69 -24.63 2.58
N ARG A 390 -2.97 -24.34 2.84
CA ARG A 390 -3.46 -23.72 4.09
C ARG A 390 -2.99 -24.42 5.37
N ASP A 391 -2.76 -25.73 5.33
CA ASP A 391 -2.37 -26.50 6.51
C ASP A 391 -0.85 -26.54 6.71
N ASN A 392 -0.06 -26.22 5.68
CA ASN A 392 1.39 -26.33 5.69
C ASN A 392 2.14 -25.01 5.47
N THR A 393 1.43 -23.93 5.10
CA THR A 393 2.00 -22.60 4.85
C THR A 393 2.83 -22.10 6.02
N SER A 394 4.04 -21.62 5.69
CA SER A 394 4.91 -20.93 6.64
C SER A 394 4.42 -19.50 6.90
N ILE A 395 4.83 -18.94 8.04
CA ILE A 395 4.62 -17.52 8.38
C ILE A 395 5.31 -16.62 7.32
N GLY A 396 4.74 -15.45 7.06
CA GLY A 396 5.29 -14.44 6.15
C GLY A 396 4.49 -14.24 4.86
N CYS A 397 4.96 -13.34 4.00
CA CYS A 397 4.30 -13.05 2.72
C CYS A 397 4.59 -14.05 1.60
N ASP A 398 5.67 -14.80 1.74
CA ASP A 398 6.15 -15.83 0.83
C ASP A 398 6.06 -17.19 1.52
N ASN A 399 5.47 -18.17 0.86
CA ASN A 399 5.33 -19.48 1.44
C ASN A 399 6.52 -20.36 1.02
N TYR A 400 7.21 -20.94 1.99
CA TYR A 400 8.33 -21.84 1.69
C TYR A 400 7.89 -23.06 0.87
N TYR A 401 6.64 -23.50 1.05
CA TYR A 401 6.05 -24.70 0.46
C TYR A 401 4.93 -24.41 -0.54
N SER A 402 4.82 -23.18 -1.07
CA SER A 402 3.85 -22.90 -2.13
C SER A 402 4.27 -23.57 -3.44
N VAL A 403 3.27 -23.78 -4.30
CA VAL A 403 3.45 -24.36 -5.63
C VAL A 403 2.93 -23.38 -6.68
N GLU A 404 3.53 -23.42 -7.86
CA GLU A 404 3.05 -22.64 -8.99
C GLU A 404 1.57 -22.95 -9.24
N PHE A 405 0.76 -21.90 -9.39
CA PHE A 405 -0.64 -22.07 -9.70
C PHE A 405 -0.78 -22.58 -11.14
N ASP A 406 -1.35 -23.77 -11.31
CA ASP A 406 -1.61 -24.34 -12.62
C ASP A 406 -2.96 -23.84 -13.14
N GLU A 407 -2.93 -22.73 -13.88
CA GLU A 407 -4.11 -22.17 -14.56
C GLU A 407 -4.75 -23.15 -15.55
N THR A 408 -4.03 -24.17 -16.04
CA THR A 408 -4.55 -25.14 -17.01
C THR A 408 -5.36 -26.28 -16.37
N ALA A 409 -5.17 -26.49 -15.06
CA ALA A 409 -5.93 -27.45 -14.27
C ALA A 409 -7.18 -26.82 -13.62
N ASP A 410 -7.33 -25.49 -13.67
CA ASP A 410 -8.53 -24.82 -13.21
C ASP A 410 -9.71 -25.16 -14.15
N THR A 411 -10.62 -25.98 -13.62
CA THR A 411 -11.84 -26.43 -14.30
C THR A 411 -13.08 -25.75 -13.72
N THR A 412 -12.90 -24.72 -12.89
CA THR A 412 -14.03 -23.99 -12.31
C THR A 412 -14.74 -23.15 -13.40
N ASP A 413 -16.00 -23.47 -13.65
CA ASP A 413 -16.87 -22.68 -14.51
C ASP A 413 -17.50 -21.56 -13.68
N GLY A 414 -17.02 -20.33 -13.90
CA GLY A 414 -17.59 -19.11 -13.31
C GLY A 414 -16.72 -18.44 -12.24
N TYR A 415 -17.27 -17.43 -11.59
CA TYR A 415 -16.59 -16.66 -10.55
C TYR A 415 -17.55 -16.37 -9.40
N ASP A 416 -17.08 -16.60 -8.18
CA ASP A 416 -17.71 -16.11 -6.97
C ASP A 416 -17.19 -14.72 -6.65
N GLY A 417 -18.03 -13.89 -6.07
CA GLY A 417 -17.61 -12.58 -5.62
C GLY A 417 -18.53 -12.01 -4.57
N ILE A 418 -18.14 -10.86 -4.03
CA ILE A 418 -18.95 -10.09 -3.10
C ILE A 418 -19.18 -8.74 -3.75
N ASN A 419 -20.45 -8.39 -3.98
CA ASN A 419 -20.84 -7.04 -4.36
C ASN A 419 -20.55 -6.13 -3.17
N ARG A 420 -19.46 -5.35 -3.22
CA ARG A 420 -19.07 -4.51 -2.08
C ARG A 420 -19.96 -3.28 -1.87
N TYR A 421 -20.87 -2.97 -2.79
CA TYR A 421 -21.91 -1.96 -2.55
C TYR A 421 -22.99 -2.49 -1.58
N SER A 422 -23.41 -3.75 -1.73
CA SER A 422 -24.44 -4.39 -0.88
C SER A 422 -23.89 -5.40 0.15
N ASN A 423 -22.60 -5.72 0.07
CA ASN A 423 -21.94 -6.86 0.73
C ASN A 423 -22.58 -8.23 0.45
N GLU A 424 -23.32 -8.36 -0.65
CA GLU A 424 -23.96 -9.61 -1.05
C GLU A 424 -22.96 -10.50 -1.80
N VAL A 425 -22.93 -11.78 -1.44
CA VAL A 425 -22.19 -12.80 -2.19
C VAL A 425 -22.96 -13.09 -3.48
N PHE A 426 -22.26 -13.19 -4.60
CA PHE A 426 -22.79 -13.66 -5.87
C PHE A 426 -21.91 -14.79 -6.40
N SER A 427 -22.49 -15.65 -7.23
CA SER A 427 -21.80 -16.70 -7.95
C SER A 427 -22.26 -16.67 -9.40
N SER A 428 -21.32 -16.80 -10.33
CA SER A 428 -21.63 -16.99 -11.74
C SER A 428 -21.73 -18.48 -12.13
N ALA A 429 -21.56 -19.39 -11.17
CA ALA A 429 -21.89 -20.80 -11.36
C ALA A 429 -23.42 -20.91 -11.32
N ALA A 430 -24.03 -21.19 -12.48
CA ALA A 430 -25.45 -21.46 -12.61
C ALA A 430 -25.81 -22.89 -12.18
#